data_AF-A0A3D4P3X8-F1
#
_entry.id   AF-A0A3D4P3X8-F1
#
_cell.length_a   1.000
_cell.length_b   1.000
_cell.length_c   1.000
_cell.angle_alpha   90.00
_cell.angle_beta   90.00
_cell.angle_gamma   90.00
#
_symmetry.space_group_name_H-M   'P 1'
#
loop_
_entity.id
_entity.type
_entity.pdbx_description
1 polymer ?
#
loop_
_entity_poly.entity_id
_entity_poly.type
_entity_poly.pdbx_seq_one_letter_code
_entity_poly.pdbx_strand_id
1 'polypeptide(L)'
;MEIHQFSTSLAYGDAISDEILEIQKVLREKGHRSEIFTRFFDPRLAGLRRDYREYKKLSSPAHVVIFHFSIGSPVSKLFFRVPDKKIMIYHNITPHEYFVDAHRVLARECYKGRLE
;
A
#
# COMPACT_ATOMS: atom_id res chain seq x y z
N MET A 1 -3.40 -3.44 -19.98
CA MET A 1 -3.43 -2.38 -18.95
C MET A 1 -2.78 -2.92 -17.70
N GLU A 2 -1.75 -2.24 -17.18
CA GLU A 2 -1.08 -2.64 -15.93
C GLU A 2 -1.85 -2.08 -14.72
N ILE A 3 -2.00 -2.90 -13.68
CA ILE A 3 -2.76 -2.57 -12.46
C ILE A 3 -1.90 -2.93 -11.26
N HIS A 4 -1.31 -1.93 -10.62
CA HIS A 4 -0.37 -2.12 -9.52
C HIS A 4 -1.00 -1.77 -8.18
N GLN A 5 -0.37 -2.22 -7.10
CA GLN A 5 -0.90 -2.06 -5.75
C GLN A 5 0.11 -1.40 -4.83
N PHE A 6 -0.35 -0.44 -4.03
CA PHE A 6 0.44 0.29 -3.04
C PHE A 6 -0.05 -0.04 -1.64
N SER A 7 0.88 -0.17 -0.70
CA SER A 7 0.60 -0.21 0.73
C SER A 7 1.80 0.29 1.51
N THR A 8 1.59 0.71 2.76
CA THR A 8 2.69 1.06 3.66
C THR A 8 3.59 -0.16 3.94
N SER A 9 2.98 -1.34 4.13
CA SER A 9 3.69 -2.58 4.43
C SER A 9 3.04 -3.79 3.78
N LEU A 10 3.84 -4.84 3.58
CA LEU A 10 3.35 -6.20 3.28
C LEU A 10 3.82 -7.14 4.39
N ALA A 11 2.91 -7.56 5.27
CA ALA A 11 3.20 -8.36 6.46
C ALA A 11 2.50 -9.72 6.39
N TYR A 12 3.14 -10.77 6.88
CA TYR A 12 2.56 -12.12 6.85
C TYR A 12 1.49 -12.26 7.94
N GLY A 13 0.30 -12.72 7.56
CA GLY A 13 -0.85 -12.88 8.45
C GLY A 13 -1.57 -11.56 8.78
N ASP A 14 -1.29 -10.50 8.03
CA ASP A 14 -2.01 -9.23 8.11
C ASP A 14 -3.15 -9.20 7.08
N ALA A 15 -4.35 -8.80 7.51
CA ALA A 15 -5.54 -8.82 6.68
C ALA A 15 -5.43 -7.95 5.41
N ILE A 16 -4.74 -6.80 5.50
CA ILE A 16 -4.54 -5.92 4.34
C ILE A 16 -3.59 -6.59 3.34
N SER A 17 -2.53 -7.21 3.84
CA SER A 17 -1.57 -7.93 3.01
C SER A 17 -2.20 -9.13 2.32
N ASP A 18 -3.06 -9.87 3.01
CA ASP A 18 -3.82 -10.98 2.41
C ASP A 18 -4.78 -10.47 1.32
N GLU A 19 -5.48 -9.35 1.56
CA GLU A 19 -6.33 -8.70 0.54
C GLU A 19 -5.52 -8.31 -0.70
N ILE A 20 -4.34 -7.67 -0.51
CA ILE A 20 -3.45 -7.27 -1.61
C ILE A 20 -3.03 -8.49 -2.45
N LEU A 21 -2.69 -9.60 -1.79
CA LEU A 21 -2.24 -10.82 -2.46
C LEU A 21 -3.38 -11.48 -3.24
N GLU A 22 -4.58 -11.54 -2.69
CA GLU A 22 -5.75 -12.08 -3.39
C GLU A 22 -6.18 -11.20 -4.57
N ILE A 23 -6.18 -9.87 -4.41
CA ILE A 23 -6.42 -8.95 -5.53
C ILE A 23 -5.36 -9.15 -6.61
N GLN A 24 -4.08 -9.25 -6.25
CA GLN A 24 -2.99 -9.47 -7.21
C GLN A 24 -3.22 -10.75 -8.02
N LYS A 25 -3.57 -11.83 -7.33
CA LYS A 25 -3.85 -13.13 -7.94
C LYS A 25 -4.98 -13.02 -8.97
N VAL A 26 -6.13 -12.46 -8.60
CA VAL A 26 -7.27 -12.28 -9.50
C VAL A 26 -6.93 -11.38 -10.69
N LEU A 27 -6.17 -10.29 -10.47
CA LEU A 27 -5.73 -9.41 -11.55
C LEU A 27 -4.83 -10.15 -12.56
N ARG A 28 -3.88 -10.96 -12.06
CA ARG A 28 -2.98 -11.76 -12.89
C ARG A 28 -3.74 -12.85 -13.66
N GLU A 29 -4.69 -13.52 -13.03
CA GLU A 29 -5.58 -14.51 -13.68
C GLU A 29 -6.39 -13.89 -14.83
N LYS A 30 -6.74 -12.60 -14.72
CA LYS A 30 -7.41 -11.83 -15.78
C LYS A 30 -6.46 -11.26 -16.84
N GLY A 31 -5.17 -11.60 -16.81
CA GLY A 31 -4.17 -11.17 -17.79
C GLY A 31 -3.60 -9.77 -17.56
N HIS A 32 -3.81 -9.17 -16.39
CA HIS A 32 -3.16 -7.90 -16.03
C HIS A 32 -1.78 -8.15 -15.43
N ARG A 33 -0.82 -7.30 -15.80
CA ARG A 33 0.42 -7.18 -15.02
C ARG A 33 0.12 -6.47 -13.72
N SER A 34 0.45 -7.10 -12.60
CA SER A 34 0.22 -6.55 -11.27
C SER A 34 1.42 -6.79 -10.36
N GLU A 35 1.96 -5.69 -9.83
CA GLU A 35 3.12 -5.64 -8.94
C GLU A 35 2.70 -4.92 -7.65
N ILE A 36 3.30 -5.33 -6.53
CA ILE A 36 3.02 -4.76 -5.21
C ILE A 36 4.20 -3.88 -4.82
N PHE A 37 3.92 -2.65 -4.43
CA PHE A 37 4.92 -1.66 -4.03
C PHE A 37 4.67 -1.23 -2.59
N THR A 38 5.65 -1.49 -1.73
CA THR A 38 5.56 -1.14 -0.31
C THR A 38 6.83 -0.49 0.21
N ARG A 39 6.72 0.15 1.38
CA ARG A 39 7.87 0.68 2.11
C ARG A 39 8.49 -0.37 3.02
N PHE A 40 7.65 -1.06 3.79
CA PHE A 40 8.07 -2.12 4.70
C PHE A 40 7.58 -3.48 4.22
N PHE A 41 8.22 -4.54 4.69
CA PHE A 41 7.85 -5.90 4.33
C PHE A 41 8.34 -6.88 5.39
N ASP A 42 7.60 -7.97 5.56
CA ASP A 42 8.08 -9.15 6.24
C ASP A 42 9.06 -9.92 5.32
N PRO A 43 10.21 -10.41 5.82
CA PRO A 43 11.19 -11.15 5.01
C PRO A 43 10.60 -12.31 4.21
N ARG A 44 9.56 -12.99 4.74
CA ARG A 44 8.86 -14.09 4.05
C ARG A 44 8.18 -13.66 2.76
N LEU A 45 7.79 -12.39 2.68
CA LEU A 45 7.08 -11.80 1.54
C LEU A 45 7.99 -10.91 0.68
N ALA A 46 9.30 -10.89 0.94
CA ALA A 46 10.24 -10.02 0.25
C ALA A 46 10.21 -10.18 -1.28
N GLY A 47 10.06 -11.41 -1.77
CA GLY A 47 10.02 -11.72 -3.21
C GLY A 47 8.70 -11.34 -3.90
N LEU A 48 7.66 -10.96 -3.16
CA LEU A 48 6.34 -10.62 -3.71
C LEU A 48 6.15 -9.11 -3.91
N ARG A 49 7.09 -8.30 -3.42
CA ARG A 49 6.98 -6.84 -3.39
C ARG A 49 8.21 -6.18 -4.00
N ARG A 50 8.03 -4.93 -4.41
CA ARG A 50 9.07 -3.99 -4.84
C ARG A 50 9.10 -2.78 -3.93
N ASP A 51 10.20 -2.03 -3.94
CA ASP A 51 10.26 -0.79 -3.17
C ASP A 51 9.39 0.28 -3.84
N TYR A 52 8.54 0.97 -3.06
CA TYR A 52 7.65 1.99 -3.59
C TYR A 52 8.36 3.11 -4.36
N ARG A 53 9.62 3.41 -4.04
CA ARG A 53 10.42 4.44 -4.74
C ARG A 53 10.70 4.07 -6.19
N GLU A 54 10.69 2.77 -6.53
CA GLU A 54 10.91 2.30 -7.89
C GLU A 54 9.75 2.60 -8.82
N TYR A 55 8.53 2.79 -8.27
CA TYR A 55 7.31 2.90 -9.08
C TYR A 55 7.34 4.09 -10.05
N LYS A 56 8.03 5.18 -9.70
CA LYS A 56 8.15 6.36 -10.57
C LYS A 56 8.65 6.01 -11.97
N LYS A 57 9.40 4.93 -12.13
CA LYS A 57 9.93 4.46 -13.42
C LYS A 57 8.89 3.71 -14.27
N LEU A 58 7.80 3.25 -13.66
CA LEU A 58 6.73 2.47 -14.30
C LEU A 58 5.41 3.24 -14.43
N SER A 59 5.26 4.31 -13.66
CA SER A 59 4.06 5.14 -13.60
C SER A 59 3.69 5.70 -14.98
N SER A 60 2.39 5.64 -15.30
CA SER A 60 1.85 6.07 -16.60
C SER A 60 0.37 6.44 -16.47
N PRO A 61 -0.14 7.46 -17.18
CA PRO A 61 -1.57 7.77 -17.23
C PRO A 61 -2.44 6.60 -17.76
N ALA A 62 -1.84 5.64 -18.47
CA ALA A 62 -2.53 4.46 -18.99
C ALA A 62 -2.69 3.33 -17.96
N HIS A 63 -2.04 3.43 -16.80
CA HIS A 63 -2.05 2.42 -15.76
C HIS A 63 -3.06 2.74 -14.65
N VAL A 64 -3.33 1.75 -13.81
CA VAL A 64 -4.13 1.90 -12.59
C VAL A 64 -3.26 1.58 -11.38
N VAL A 65 -3.42 2.36 -10.32
CA VAL A 65 -2.85 2.05 -9.01
C VAL A 65 -3.95 1.95 -7.96
N ILE A 66 -3.97 0.82 -7.24
CA ILE A 66 -4.84 0.57 -6.09
C ILE A 66 -4.03 0.85 -4.83
N PHE A 67 -4.45 1.79 -4.01
CA PHE A 67 -3.76 2.13 -2.77
C PHE A 67 -4.56 1.66 -1.55
N HIS A 68 -3.98 0.75 -0.80
CA HIS A 68 -4.50 0.27 0.48
C HIS A 68 -4.04 1.23 1.58
N PHE A 69 -4.88 2.20 1.89
CA PHE A 69 -4.55 3.27 2.83
C PHE A 69 -4.95 2.89 4.26
N SER A 70 -3.96 2.63 5.10
CA SER A 70 -4.16 2.08 6.45
C SER A 70 -3.43 2.80 7.58
N ILE A 71 -2.38 3.56 7.27
CA ILE A 71 -1.65 4.45 8.18
C ILE A 71 -0.91 5.50 7.34
N GLY A 72 -0.50 6.61 7.97
CA GLY A 72 0.34 7.62 7.33
C GLY A 72 1.68 7.04 6.89
N SER A 73 2.09 7.34 5.66
CA SER A 73 3.41 6.95 5.16
C SER A 73 3.82 7.74 3.91
N PRO A 74 5.11 7.77 3.53
CA PRO A 74 5.55 8.38 2.27
C PRO A 74 4.92 7.78 1.00
N VAL A 75 4.27 6.61 1.09
CA VAL A 75 3.61 5.95 -0.04
C VAL A 75 2.39 6.76 -0.48
N SER A 76 1.62 7.36 0.44
CA SER A 76 0.48 8.23 0.11
C SER A 76 0.92 9.42 -0.74
N LYS A 77 2.02 10.07 -0.37
CA LYS A 77 2.61 11.19 -1.13
C LYS A 77 3.00 10.80 -2.55
N LEU A 78 3.48 9.58 -2.76
CA LEU A 78 3.76 9.08 -4.10
C LEU A 78 2.45 8.84 -4.87
N PHE A 79 1.48 8.17 -4.25
CA PHE A 79 0.16 7.92 -4.83
C PHE A 79 -0.52 9.21 -5.32
N PHE A 80 -0.47 10.29 -4.54
CA PHE A 80 -1.04 11.58 -4.95
C PHE A 80 -0.36 12.19 -6.19
N ARG A 81 0.92 11.89 -6.42
CA ARG A 81 1.74 12.53 -7.46
C ARG A 81 1.80 11.76 -8.77
N VAL A 82 1.49 10.46 -8.76
CA VAL A 82 1.57 9.65 -9.98
C VAL A 82 0.41 10.01 -10.94
N PRO A 83 0.65 10.07 -12.26
CA PRO A 83 -0.41 10.34 -13.24
C PRO A 83 -1.41 9.19 -13.45
N ASP A 84 -1.12 8.00 -12.93
CA ASP A 84 -1.97 6.81 -13.01
C ASP A 84 -3.42 7.09 -12.59
N LYS A 85 -4.34 6.29 -13.12
CA LYS A 85 -5.72 6.24 -12.62
C LYS A 85 -5.69 5.67 -11.19
N LYS A 86 -6.40 6.32 -10.28
CA LYS A 86 -6.26 6.08 -8.84
C LYS A 86 -7.50 5.40 -8.29
N ILE A 87 -7.28 4.32 -7.54
CA ILE A 87 -8.28 3.65 -6.71
C ILE A 87 -7.73 3.63 -5.29
N MET A 88 -8.56 3.95 -4.29
CA MET A 88 -8.18 3.87 -2.88
C MET A 88 -9.10 2.89 -2.16
N ILE A 89 -8.51 2.02 -1.38
CA ILE A 89 -9.19 1.16 -0.41
C ILE A 89 -8.77 1.68 0.97
N TYR A 90 -9.71 2.26 1.70
CA TYR A 90 -9.47 2.82 3.02
C TYR A 90 -9.74 1.79 4.12
N HIS A 91 -8.74 1.54 4.95
CA HIS A 91 -8.76 0.47 5.97
C HIS A 91 -9.02 0.97 7.40
N ASN A 92 -9.85 2.01 7.56
CA ASN A 92 -10.30 2.52 8.87
C ASN A 92 -9.19 2.64 9.92
N ILE A 93 -8.32 3.63 9.75
CA ILE A 93 -7.15 3.86 10.60
C ILE A 93 -7.56 3.92 12.07
N THR A 94 -7.06 3.00 12.90
CA THR A 94 -7.32 2.99 14.35
C THR A 94 -6.94 4.34 14.99
N PRO A 95 -7.77 4.91 15.87
CA PRO A 95 -7.42 6.13 16.59
C PRO A 95 -6.09 5.99 17.34
N HIS A 96 -5.22 6.99 17.22
CA HIS A 96 -3.86 6.95 17.76
C HIS A 96 -3.81 6.85 19.30
N GLU A 97 -4.85 7.30 19.99
CA GLU A 97 -5.02 7.32 21.44
C GLU A 97 -4.86 5.92 22.04
N TYR A 98 -5.27 4.88 21.30
CA TYR A 98 -5.10 3.49 21.71
C TYR A 98 -3.64 3.02 21.75
N PHE A 99 -2.70 3.76 21.15
CA PHE A 99 -1.30 3.36 21.02
C PHE A 99 -0.31 4.30 21.70
N VAL A 100 -0.75 5.43 22.27
CA VAL A 100 0.15 6.49 22.79
C VAL A 100 1.15 5.95 23.81
N ASP A 101 0.68 5.12 24.74
CA ASP A 101 1.49 4.60 25.86
C ASP A 101 2.17 3.25 25.55
N ALA A 102 1.68 2.52 24.54
CA ALA A 102 2.17 1.19 24.20
C ALA A 102 3.13 1.19 23.00
N HIS A 103 2.89 2.03 21.99
CA HIS A 103 3.62 1.98 20.73
C HIS A 103 3.67 3.35 20.02
N ARG A 104 4.54 4.24 20.51
CA ARG A 104 4.67 5.65 20.04
C ARG A 104 4.81 5.83 18.53
N VAL A 105 5.53 4.92 17.84
CA VAL A 105 5.69 5.02 16.37
C VAL A 105 4.36 4.78 15.66
N LEU A 106 3.62 3.72 16.03
CA LEU A 106 2.32 3.40 15.46
C LEU A 106 1.30 4.50 15.78
N ALA A 107 1.27 5.01 17.03
CA ALA A 107 0.45 6.16 17.39
C ALA A 107 0.68 7.35 16.43
N ARG A 108 1.95 7.68 16.16
CA ARG A 108 2.29 8.76 15.21
C ARG A 108 1.80 8.48 13.80
N GLU A 109 1.97 7.28 13.26
CA GLU A 109 1.53 6.97 11.89
C GLU A 109 0.00 6.89 11.78
N CYS A 110 -0.70 6.43 12.81
CA CYS A 110 -2.17 6.50 12.90
C CYS A 110 -2.68 7.94 12.93
N TYR A 111 -2.07 8.80 13.76
CA TYR A 111 -2.40 10.22 13.83
C TYR A 111 -2.21 10.90 12.48
N LYS A 112 -1.03 10.72 11.86
CA LYS A 112 -0.73 11.30 10.54
C LYS A 112 -1.68 10.80 9.46
N GLY A 113 -1.95 9.49 9.43
CA GLY A 113 -2.82 8.93 8.41
C GLY A 113 -4.26 9.46 8.48
N ARG A 114 -4.74 9.90 9.65
CA ARG A 114 -6.05 10.55 9.78
C ARG A 114 -6.07 12.02 9.34
N LEU A 115 -4.91 12.64 9.16
CA LEU A 115 -4.78 14.03 8.68
C LEU A 115 -4.49 14.15 7.19
N GLU A 116 -4.11 13.05 6.54
CA GLU A 116 -3.82 12.97 5.10
C GLU A 116 -5.08 12.70 4.28
#